data_AF-M5BY16-F1
#
_entry.id   AF-M5BY16-F1
#
_cell.length_a   1.000
_cell.length_b   1.000
_cell.length_c   1.000
_cell.angle_alpha   90.00
_cell.angle_beta   90.00
_cell.angle_gamma   90.00
#
_symmetry.space_group_name_H-M   'P 1'
#
loop_
_entity.id
_entity.type
_entity.pdbx_description
1 polymer ?
#
loop_
_entity_poly.entity_id
_entity_poly.type
_entity_poly.pdbx_seq_one_letter_code
_entity_poly.pdbx_strand_id
1 'polypeptide(L)'
;MLLRRLPKGASRRYSAVAAVKLPAVPRFETRHAPQAIQSLQYKQIQRMEELRSQPLTLLPTPMPEDMPQNEQIFPSSKKQQSLAVIAACLRDLYDVPRAEEIFHRLREEADTGASVMTIDTYNAMLLAYAQLQAEGTQLAEPVRAQWAEKLWNLWQVLIEEKDRVALNATSMAIAFLAHIRAPNDQFHHPVSELLEITLNKKLSVTDILGSPVLVSDVDHEAVRQLIRQTAEEVQRQDVLELLKSYDQFVPIRGPATGRTSIVVPEAQPVQVSRPGPDGTVTTDLPYNLQSLRTNLETVQSSPEAAVWARQLELETSAYDTTIARLRHEMAELEKIELGGEY
;
A
#
# COMPACT_ATOMS: atom_id res chain seq x y z
N MET A 1 -55.84 13.14 -46.81
CA MET A 1 -57.05 12.31 -47.03
C MET A 1 -56.66 10.85 -47.05
N LEU A 2 -57.44 10.01 -46.33
CA LEU A 2 -57.61 8.54 -46.45
C LEU A 2 -56.40 7.65 -46.08
N LEU A 3 -56.27 7.08 -44.86
CA LEU A 3 -57.01 6.01 -44.16
C LEU A 3 -56.71 4.55 -44.60
N ARG A 4 -56.20 3.77 -43.61
CA ARG A 4 -56.61 2.40 -43.20
C ARG A 4 -56.25 1.24 -44.16
N ARG A 5 -55.67 0.10 -43.74
CA ARG A 5 -56.12 -0.86 -42.69
C ARG A 5 -55.11 -2.03 -42.53
N LEU A 6 -54.85 -2.45 -41.29
CA LEU A 6 -54.50 -3.83 -40.84
C LEU A 6 -55.74 -4.76 -41.05
N PRO A 7 -55.69 -6.14 -41.00
CA PRO A 7 -55.36 -6.90 -39.77
C PRO A 7 -54.99 -8.42 -39.83
N LYS A 8 -54.81 -9.00 -38.62
CA LYS A 8 -54.93 -10.40 -38.14
C LYS A 8 -53.65 -11.28 -38.20
N GLY A 9 -53.24 -11.97 -37.14
CA GLY A 9 -53.88 -12.24 -35.86
C GLY A 9 -52.91 -12.80 -34.80
N ALA A 10 -53.33 -12.66 -33.54
CA ALA A 10 -52.67 -13.18 -32.36
C ALA A 10 -52.93 -14.69 -32.19
N SER A 11 -51.95 -15.40 -31.61
CA SER A 11 -52.24 -16.62 -30.85
C SER A 11 -51.26 -16.73 -29.68
N ARG A 12 -51.75 -16.35 -28.50
CA ARG A 12 -51.23 -16.79 -27.21
C ARG A 12 -51.74 -18.21 -26.98
N ARG A 13 -50.85 -19.16 -26.70
CA ARG A 13 -51.16 -20.29 -25.83
C ARG A 13 -50.06 -20.44 -24.79
N TYR A 14 -50.49 -20.26 -23.55
CA TYR A 14 -49.81 -20.67 -22.33
C TYR A 14 -49.63 -22.19 -22.31
N SER A 15 -48.52 -22.65 -21.76
CA SER A 15 -48.52 -23.83 -20.90
C SER A 15 -47.39 -23.70 -19.88
N ALA A 16 -47.78 -23.30 -18.67
CA ALA A 16 -46.97 -23.51 -17.48
C ALA A 16 -47.04 -24.99 -17.10
N VAL A 17 -45.89 -25.62 -16.89
CA VAL A 17 -45.77 -26.78 -15.99
C VAL A 17 -44.52 -26.57 -15.16
N ALA A 18 -44.74 -26.51 -13.86
CA ALA A 18 -43.74 -26.46 -12.82
C ALA A 18 -42.89 -27.73 -12.79
N ALA A 19 -41.58 -27.59 -12.55
CA ALA A 19 -40.79 -28.67 -11.96
C ALA A 19 -39.53 -28.09 -11.26
N VAL A 20 -39.68 -27.96 -9.94
CA VAL A 20 -38.70 -28.28 -8.89
C VAL A 20 -37.28 -27.67 -9.00
N LYS A 21 -37.04 -26.65 -8.16
CA LYS A 21 -35.71 -26.31 -7.64
C LYS A 21 -35.24 -27.46 -6.73
N LEU A 22 -34.24 -28.22 -7.17
CA LEU A 22 -33.40 -29.02 -6.28
C LEU A 22 -32.16 -28.18 -5.93
N PRO A 23 -31.81 -27.98 -4.65
CA PRO A 23 -30.53 -27.42 -4.30
C PRO A 23 -29.44 -28.43 -4.67
N ALA A 24 -28.63 -28.10 -5.67
CA ALA A 24 -27.41 -28.83 -5.97
C ALA A 24 -26.47 -28.67 -4.77
N VAL A 25 -26.36 -29.74 -3.98
CA VAL A 25 -25.30 -29.91 -2.97
C VAL A 25 -23.96 -29.75 -3.70
N PRO A 26 -23.05 -28.85 -3.28
CA PRO A 26 -21.71 -28.82 -3.84
C PRO A 26 -21.00 -30.11 -3.41
N ARG A 27 -20.90 -31.07 -4.34
CA ARG A 27 -19.94 -32.17 -4.23
C ARG A 27 -18.55 -31.53 -4.30
N PHE A 28 -17.82 -31.56 -3.19
CA PHE A 28 -16.38 -31.35 -3.21
C PHE A 28 -15.75 -32.55 -3.95
N GLU A 29 -15.54 -32.41 -5.26
CA GLU A 29 -14.68 -33.30 -6.01
C GLU A 29 -13.22 -32.98 -5.65
N THR A 30 -12.66 -33.67 -4.66
CA THR A 30 -11.20 -33.74 -4.47
C THR A 30 -10.61 -34.71 -5.49
N ARG A 31 -10.73 -34.38 -6.77
CA ARG A 31 -9.81 -34.91 -7.79
C ARG A 31 -8.62 -33.97 -7.86
N HIS A 32 -7.56 -34.26 -7.13
CA HIS A 32 -6.24 -33.78 -7.52
C HIS A 32 -5.90 -34.42 -8.86
N ALA A 33 -6.23 -33.70 -9.94
CA ALA A 33 -5.58 -33.94 -11.21
C ALA A 33 -4.06 -33.78 -10.97
N PRO A 34 -3.21 -34.72 -11.41
CA PRO A 34 -1.79 -34.50 -11.37
C PRO A 34 -1.53 -33.22 -12.16
N GLN A 35 -0.94 -32.20 -11.51
CA GLN A 35 -0.53 -31.00 -12.22
C GLN A 35 0.43 -31.46 -13.31
N ALA A 36 0.01 -31.33 -14.57
CA ALA A 36 0.89 -31.57 -15.70
C ALA A 36 2.13 -30.70 -15.48
N ILE A 37 3.30 -31.35 -15.44
CA ILE A 37 4.59 -30.66 -15.37
C ILE A 37 4.65 -29.80 -16.63
N GLN A 38 4.26 -28.53 -16.52
CA GLN A 38 4.35 -27.60 -17.63
C GLN A 38 5.83 -27.53 -17.99
N SER A 39 6.15 -27.88 -19.24
CA SER A 39 7.52 -27.83 -19.73
C SER A 39 8.09 -26.42 -19.49
N LEU A 40 9.37 -26.34 -19.15
CA LEU A 40 10.05 -25.06 -18.89
C LEU A 40 9.82 -24.03 -20.03
N GLN A 41 9.61 -24.52 -21.25
CA GLN A 41 9.25 -23.74 -22.43
C GLN A 41 7.91 -23.00 -22.27
N TYR A 42 6.88 -23.63 -21.72
CA TYR A 42 5.59 -22.98 -21.47
C TYR A 42 5.68 -21.87 -20.42
N LYS A 43 6.47 -22.09 -19.35
CA LYS A 43 6.73 -21.06 -18.34
C LYS A 43 7.52 -19.88 -18.92
N GLN A 44 8.47 -20.14 -19.82
CA GLN A 44 9.20 -19.07 -20.52
C GLN A 44 8.29 -18.27 -21.45
N ILE A 45 7.39 -18.93 -22.18
CA ILE A 45 6.43 -18.26 -23.08
C ILE A 45 5.47 -17.37 -22.27
N GLN A 46 4.89 -17.90 -21.18
CA GLN A 46 4.02 -17.10 -20.30
C GLN A 46 4.75 -15.90 -19.70
N ARG A 47 6.00 -16.08 -19.25
CA ARG A 47 6.81 -14.98 -18.72
C ARG A 47 7.11 -13.91 -19.77
N MET A 48 7.34 -14.30 -21.02
CA MET A 48 7.54 -13.36 -22.13
C MET A 48 6.25 -12.61 -22.49
N GLU A 49 5.09 -13.26 -22.33
CA GLU A 49 3.78 -12.67 -22.56
C GLU A 49 3.40 -11.69 -21.45
N GLU A 50 3.71 -12.03 -20.19
CA GLU A 50 3.62 -11.14 -19.03
C GLU A 50 4.51 -9.91 -19.20
N LEU A 51 5.77 -10.08 -19.63
CA LEU A 51 6.68 -8.96 -19.91
C LEU A 51 6.20 -8.06 -21.07
N ARG A 52 5.49 -8.62 -22.06
CA ARG A 52 4.87 -7.84 -23.15
C ARG A 52 3.64 -7.06 -22.70
N SER A 53 2.93 -7.57 -21.68
CA SER A 53 1.77 -6.90 -21.09
C SER A 53 2.14 -5.79 -20.10
N GLN A 54 3.40 -5.73 -19.68
CA GLN A 54 3.91 -4.67 -18.82
C GLN A 54 4.14 -3.40 -19.64
N PRO A 55 3.74 -2.22 -19.14
CA PRO A 55 4.05 -0.96 -19.80
C PRO A 55 5.58 -0.78 -19.82
N LEU A 56 6.18 -0.94 -21.00
CA LEU A 56 7.61 -0.75 -21.21
C LEU A 56 7.92 0.76 -21.19
N THR A 57 8.63 1.22 -20.15
CA THR A 57 9.20 2.56 -20.12
C THR A 57 10.44 2.60 -21.02
N LEU A 58 10.28 3.10 -22.24
CA LEU A 58 11.40 3.30 -23.16
C LEU A 58 12.14 4.59 -22.75
N LEU A 59 13.27 4.42 -22.07
CA LEU A 59 14.21 5.53 -21.87
C LEU A 59 14.94 5.81 -23.19
N PRO A 60 15.01 7.06 -23.65
CA PRO A 60 15.79 7.38 -24.84
C PRO A 60 17.26 7.09 -24.59
N THR A 61 17.96 6.65 -25.62
CA THR A 61 19.42 6.45 -25.55
C THR A 61 20.08 7.77 -25.19
N PRO A 62 20.97 7.80 -24.17
CA PRO A 62 21.66 9.02 -23.78
C PRO A 62 22.45 9.56 -24.99
N MET A 63 22.25 10.84 -25.33
CA MET A 63 23.09 11.51 -26.33
C MET A 63 24.47 11.82 -25.72
N PRO A 64 25.47 12.29 -26.47
CA PRO A 64 26.77 12.70 -25.92
C PRO A 64 26.65 13.74 -24.80
N GLU A 65 27.53 13.69 -23.80
CA GLU A 65 27.45 14.43 -22.51
C GLU A 65 27.27 15.95 -22.65
N ASP A 66 27.69 16.55 -23.77
CA ASP A 66 27.68 18.01 -23.99
C ASP A 66 26.36 18.57 -24.55
N MET A 67 25.34 17.73 -24.81
CA MET A 67 24.05 18.19 -25.32
C MET A 67 23.14 18.66 -24.16
N PRO A 68 22.70 19.92 -24.11
CA PRO A 68 21.83 20.43 -23.03
C PRO A 68 20.46 19.74 -22.97
N GLN A 69 20.04 19.10 -24.07
CA GLN A 69 18.79 18.32 -24.15
C GLN A 69 18.85 17.04 -23.32
N ASN A 70 20.05 16.50 -23.04
CA ASN A 70 20.21 15.34 -22.18
C ASN A 70 19.88 15.65 -20.72
N GLU A 71 20.14 16.87 -20.26
CA GLU A 71 19.98 17.22 -18.85
C GLU A 71 18.53 17.11 -18.36
N GLN A 72 17.55 17.14 -19.27
CA GLN A 72 16.14 16.96 -18.95
C GLN A 72 15.80 15.52 -18.53
N ILE A 73 16.57 14.54 -19.01
CA ILE A 73 16.30 13.11 -18.80
C ILE A 73 17.40 12.46 -17.96
N PHE A 74 18.63 12.90 -18.15
CA PHE A 74 19.83 12.44 -17.47
C PHE A 74 20.48 13.61 -16.72
N PRO A 75 20.15 13.79 -15.43
CA PRO A 75 20.74 14.87 -14.65
C PRO A 75 22.26 14.67 -14.52
N SER A 76 23.02 15.75 -14.63
CA SER A 76 24.47 15.71 -14.47
C SER A 76 24.86 15.21 -13.08
N SER A 77 26.02 14.56 -12.98
CA SER A 77 26.55 14.01 -11.70
C SER A 77 26.58 15.08 -10.60
N LYS A 78 26.94 16.33 -10.94
CA LYS A 78 26.94 17.46 -10.02
C LYS A 78 25.53 17.77 -9.47
N LYS A 79 24.50 17.77 -10.33
CA LYS A 79 23.11 18.03 -9.91
C LYS A 79 22.57 16.89 -9.03
N GLN A 80 22.89 15.64 -9.38
CA GLN A 80 22.54 14.49 -8.54
C GLN A 80 23.20 14.57 -7.16
N GLN A 81 24.46 14.98 -7.08
CA GLN A 81 25.15 15.21 -5.80
C GLN A 81 24.48 16.32 -4.99
N SER A 82 24.11 17.44 -5.61
CA SER A 82 23.39 18.53 -4.92
C SER A 82 22.05 18.04 -4.34
N LEU A 83 21.28 17.24 -5.09
CA LEU A 83 20.04 16.64 -4.59
C LEU A 83 20.28 15.68 -3.42
N ALA A 84 21.34 14.87 -3.51
CA ALA A 84 21.70 13.96 -2.42
C ALA A 84 22.11 14.73 -1.15
N VAL A 85 22.81 15.87 -1.30
CA VAL A 85 23.15 16.76 -0.18
C VAL A 85 21.90 17.37 0.43
N ILE A 86 20.95 17.85 -0.38
CA ILE A 86 19.65 18.35 0.12
C ILE A 86 18.96 17.26 0.93
N ALA A 87 18.80 16.05 0.37
CA ALA A 87 18.15 14.95 1.07
C ALA A 87 18.84 14.57 2.39
N ALA A 88 20.18 14.63 2.44
CA ALA A 88 20.95 14.39 3.66
C ALA A 88 20.75 15.50 4.70
N CYS A 89 20.73 16.77 4.28
CA CYS A 89 20.51 17.93 5.16
C CYS A 89 19.09 17.97 5.75
N LEU A 90 18.10 17.49 4.99
CA LEU A 90 16.70 17.43 5.43
C LEU A 90 16.41 16.23 6.34
N ARG A 91 17.28 15.22 6.35
CA ARG A 91 17.16 14.09 7.27
C ARG A 91 17.35 14.58 8.71
N ASP A 92 16.35 14.34 9.54
CA ASP A 92 16.30 14.77 10.95
C ASP A 92 16.46 16.29 11.16
N LEU A 93 16.19 17.10 10.12
CA LEU A 93 16.28 18.57 10.14
C LEU A 93 17.67 19.10 10.53
N TYR A 94 18.73 18.38 10.17
CA TYR A 94 20.09 18.70 10.61
C TYR A 94 20.56 20.11 10.17
N ASP A 95 20.37 20.45 8.89
CA ASP A 95 20.82 21.73 8.34
C ASP A 95 19.91 22.21 7.20
N VAL A 96 18.74 22.72 7.58
CA VAL A 96 17.74 23.22 6.64
C VAL A 96 18.16 24.52 5.91
N PRO A 97 18.83 25.51 6.55
CA PRO A 97 19.29 26.71 5.84
C PRO A 97 20.25 26.40 4.69
N ARG A 98 21.17 25.45 4.88
CA ARG A 98 22.08 25.03 3.81
C ARG A 98 21.33 24.31 2.68
N ALA A 99 20.35 23.48 3.01
CA ALA A 99 19.51 22.83 2.01
C ALA A 99 18.74 23.85 1.17
N GLU A 100 18.24 24.91 1.81
CA GLU A 100 17.53 26.03 1.17
C GLU A 100 18.42 26.77 0.15
N GLU A 101 19.67 27.11 0.51
CA GLU A 101 20.60 27.78 -0.43
C GLU A 101 20.86 26.94 -1.69
N ILE A 102 21.10 25.64 -1.51
CA ILE A 102 21.34 24.72 -2.62
C ILE A 102 20.06 24.56 -3.46
N PHE A 103 18.89 24.50 -2.80
CA PHE A 103 17.59 24.41 -3.46
C PHE A 103 17.31 25.63 -4.33
N HIS A 104 17.51 26.85 -3.83
CA HIS A 104 17.33 28.08 -4.61
C HIS A 104 18.26 28.14 -5.81
N ARG A 105 19.52 27.76 -5.63
CA ARG A 105 20.48 27.68 -6.75
C ARG A 105 20.02 26.71 -7.83
N LEU A 106 19.55 25.52 -7.44
CA LEU A 106 19.03 24.54 -8.40
C LEU A 106 17.77 25.03 -9.10
N ARG A 107 16.94 25.83 -8.43
CA ARG A 107 15.74 26.43 -8.99
C ARG A 107 16.06 27.51 -10.03
N GLU A 108 17.01 28.38 -9.75
CA GLU A 108 17.52 29.36 -10.73
C GLU A 108 18.13 28.66 -11.97
N GLU A 109 18.85 27.56 -11.76
CA GLU A 109 19.38 26.74 -12.86
C GLU A 109 18.25 26.05 -13.65
N ALA A 110 17.15 25.66 -13.00
CA ALA A 110 15.99 25.04 -13.66
C ALA A 110 15.28 26.01 -14.61
N ASP A 111 15.18 27.30 -14.26
CA ASP A 111 14.60 28.34 -15.13
C ASP A 111 15.35 28.50 -16.45
N THR A 112 16.65 28.20 -16.47
CA THR A 112 17.49 28.24 -17.68
C THR A 112 17.31 27.03 -18.62
N GLY A 113 16.41 26.09 -18.26
CA GLY A 113 15.98 24.99 -19.14
C GLY A 113 16.49 23.60 -18.76
N ALA A 114 17.20 23.48 -17.64
CA ALA A 114 17.76 22.22 -17.15
C ALA A 114 17.12 21.79 -15.82
N SER A 115 15.82 21.48 -15.89
CA SER A 115 15.02 21.12 -14.72
C SER A 115 15.30 19.69 -14.27
N VAL A 116 16.06 19.57 -13.17
CA VAL A 116 16.29 18.32 -12.42
C VAL A 116 15.38 18.26 -11.18
N MET A 117 14.64 19.33 -10.91
CA MET A 117 13.81 19.43 -9.70
C MET A 117 12.53 18.61 -9.85
N THR A 118 12.31 17.72 -8.90
CA THR A 118 11.12 16.85 -8.86
C THR A 118 10.17 17.32 -7.75
N ILE A 119 8.88 17.01 -7.89
CA ILE A 119 7.88 17.32 -6.87
C ILE A 119 8.27 16.77 -5.48
N ASP A 120 8.99 15.65 -5.43
CA ASP A 120 9.45 15.05 -4.17
C ASP A 120 10.46 15.95 -3.44
N THR A 121 11.32 16.67 -4.18
CA THR A 121 12.26 17.63 -3.58
C THR A 121 11.53 18.85 -2.99
N TYR A 122 10.49 19.34 -3.68
CA TYR A 122 9.62 20.39 -3.15
C TYR A 122 8.86 19.92 -1.91
N ASN A 123 8.30 18.71 -1.95
CA ASN A 123 7.58 18.13 -0.82
C ASN A 123 8.49 17.92 0.39
N ALA A 124 9.74 17.50 0.18
CA ALA A 124 10.71 17.34 1.25
C ALA A 124 11.05 18.69 1.91
N MET A 125 11.24 19.75 1.12
CA MET A 125 11.46 21.12 1.64
C MET A 125 10.23 21.64 2.39
N LEU A 126 9.03 21.51 1.82
CA LEU A 126 7.77 21.90 2.47
C LEU A 126 7.57 21.19 3.80
N LEU A 127 7.83 19.88 3.84
CA LEU A 127 7.72 19.09 5.06
C LEU A 127 8.72 19.56 6.12
N ALA A 128 9.96 19.87 5.71
CA ALA A 128 10.97 20.38 6.63
C ALA A 128 10.58 21.75 7.20
N TYR A 129 10.08 22.67 6.38
CA TYR A 129 9.56 23.95 6.85
C TYR A 129 8.36 23.77 7.78
N ALA A 130 7.44 22.86 7.48
CA ALA A 130 6.27 22.57 8.31
C ALA A 130 6.68 22.00 9.69
N GLN A 131 7.78 21.23 9.73
CA GLN A 131 8.33 20.71 10.98
C GLN A 131 9.06 21.79 11.79
N LEU A 132 9.80 22.70 11.16
CA LEU A 132 10.50 23.81 11.83
C LEU A 132 9.56 24.89 12.37
N GLN A 133 8.44 25.11 11.69
CA GLN A 133 7.41 26.06 12.12
C GLN A 133 6.62 25.55 13.34
N ALA A 134 6.57 24.25 13.57
CA ALA A 134 5.74 23.64 14.61
C ALA A 134 6.00 24.25 16.01
N GLU A 135 4.93 24.49 16.76
CA GLU A 135 4.97 25.18 18.06
C GLU A 135 5.82 24.45 19.13
N GLY A 136 6.12 23.16 18.92
CA GLY A 136 6.95 22.33 19.81
C GLY A 136 8.47 22.37 19.56
N THR A 137 8.95 23.21 18.65
CA THR A 137 10.39 23.36 18.38
C THR A 137 11.07 24.29 19.39
N GLN A 138 12.35 24.04 19.70
CA GLN A 138 13.15 24.88 20.61
C GLN A 138 13.52 26.26 20.00
N LEU A 139 12.92 26.62 18.87
CA LEU A 139 13.23 27.82 18.09
C LEU A 139 12.45 29.02 18.64
N ALA A 140 13.08 30.19 18.58
CA ALA A 140 12.42 31.44 18.95
C ALA A 140 11.26 31.75 18.00
N GLU A 141 10.17 32.34 18.53
CA GLU A 141 8.99 32.75 17.75
C GLU A 141 9.28 33.51 16.45
N PRO A 142 10.19 34.51 16.41
CA PRO A 142 10.47 35.23 15.16
C PRO A 142 11.13 34.34 14.09
N VAL A 143 11.91 33.34 14.50
CA VAL A 143 12.54 32.40 13.56
C VAL A 143 11.50 31.43 13.01
N ARG A 144 10.54 30.99 13.83
CA ARG A 144 9.42 30.14 13.37
C ARG A 144 8.54 30.87 12.36
N ALA A 145 8.27 32.16 12.57
CA ALA A 145 7.51 32.98 11.62
C ALA A 145 8.21 33.12 10.25
N GLN A 146 9.55 33.21 10.23
CA GLN A 146 10.31 33.24 8.97
C GLN A 146 10.19 31.92 8.20
N TRP A 147 10.21 30.78 8.90
CA TRP A 147 10.01 29.48 8.24
C TRP A 147 8.57 29.29 7.75
N ALA A 148 7.59 29.82 8.47
CA ALA A 148 6.20 29.86 8.04
C ALA A 148 6.03 30.66 6.74
N GLU A 149 6.60 31.87 6.69
CA GLU A 149 6.57 32.72 5.49
C GLU A 149 7.20 31.98 4.29
N LYS A 150 8.36 31.35 4.49
CA LYS A 150 9.04 30.57 3.44
C LYS A 150 8.22 29.37 2.97
N LEU A 151 7.55 28.67 3.88
CA LEU A 151 6.65 27.57 3.54
C LEU A 151 5.53 28.03 2.62
N TRP A 152 4.80 29.07 3.02
CA TRP A 152 3.63 29.54 2.26
C TRP A 152 4.03 30.22 0.95
N ASN A 153 5.20 30.88 0.90
CA ASN A 153 5.75 31.39 -0.35
C ASN A 153 6.08 30.25 -1.33
N LEU A 154 6.67 29.14 -0.85
CA LEU A 154 6.93 27.97 -1.68
C LEU A 154 5.64 27.25 -2.09
N TRP A 155 4.63 27.25 -1.22
CA TRP A 155 3.30 26.72 -1.51
C TRP A 155 2.62 27.48 -2.65
N GLN A 156 2.65 28.81 -2.63
CA GLN A 156 2.06 29.65 -3.68
C GLN A 156 2.70 29.39 -5.04
N VAL A 157 4.02 29.21 -5.08
CA VAL A 157 4.73 28.82 -6.29
C VAL A 157 4.19 27.51 -6.90
N LEU A 158 3.84 26.53 -6.06
CA LEU A 158 3.28 25.24 -6.51
C LEU A 158 1.83 25.37 -6.97
N ILE A 159 1.03 26.26 -6.36
CA ILE A 159 -0.34 26.53 -6.82
C ILE A 159 -0.33 27.16 -8.21
N GLU A 160 0.54 28.15 -8.41
CA GLU A 160 0.71 28.87 -9.67
C GLU A 160 1.43 28.05 -10.75
N GLU A 161 2.00 26.90 -10.39
CA GLU A 161 2.78 26.00 -11.26
C GLU A 161 3.93 26.72 -12.01
N LYS A 162 4.49 27.78 -11.41
CA LYS A 162 5.54 28.62 -12.03
C LYS A 162 6.76 27.80 -12.47
N ASP A 163 7.13 26.82 -11.66
CA ASP A 163 8.31 25.97 -11.89
C ASP A 163 7.98 24.73 -12.77
N ARG A 164 6.79 24.67 -13.40
CA ARG A 164 6.26 23.52 -14.16
C ARG A 164 6.15 22.23 -13.35
N VAL A 165 6.08 22.35 -12.03
CA VAL A 165 5.87 21.23 -11.11
C VAL A 165 4.40 21.24 -10.67
N ALA A 166 3.71 20.12 -10.88
CA ALA A 166 2.30 19.98 -10.51
C ALA A 166 2.15 19.59 -9.03
N LEU A 167 1.10 20.11 -8.41
CA LEU A 167 0.72 19.80 -7.02
C LEU A 167 0.36 18.32 -6.87
N ASN A 168 0.84 17.68 -5.81
CA ASN A 168 0.51 16.28 -5.48
C ASN A 168 -0.37 16.21 -4.21
N ALA A 169 -1.06 15.08 -4.01
CA ALA A 169 -1.80 14.77 -2.79
C ALA A 169 -0.91 14.84 -1.53
N THR A 170 0.36 14.48 -1.66
CA THR A 170 1.36 14.62 -0.58
C THR A 170 1.61 16.07 -0.21
N SER A 171 1.68 16.97 -1.19
CA SER A 171 1.82 18.42 -0.97
C SER A 171 0.62 18.95 -0.18
N MET A 172 -0.60 18.58 -0.58
CA MET A 172 -1.82 18.93 0.15
C MET A 172 -1.83 18.40 1.59
N ALA A 173 -1.40 17.15 1.79
CA ALA A 173 -1.29 16.58 3.13
C ALA A 173 -0.33 17.38 4.03
N ILE A 174 0.80 17.86 3.47
CA ILE A 174 1.75 18.71 4.19
C ILE A 174 1.10 20.05 4.56
N ALA A 175 0.33 20.67 3.67
CA ALA A 175 -0.36 21.94 3.96
C ALA A 175 -1.38 21.79 5.10
N PHE A 176 -2.21 20.74 5.08
CA PHE A 176 -3.14 20.46 6.19
C PHE A 176 -2.41 20.17 7.51
N LEU A 177 -1.28 19.47 7.45
CA LEU A 177 -0.45 19.19 8.61
C LEU A 177 0.22 20.46 9.16
N ALA A 178 0.63 21.40 8.31
CA ALA A 178 1.18 22.69 8.72
C ALA A 178 0.16 23.49 9.55
N HIS A 179 -1.12 23.49 9.13
CA HIS A 179 -2.22 24.11 9.88
C HIS A 179 -2.39 23.57 11.30
N ILE A 180 -2.21 22.26 11.47
CA ILE A 180 -2.40 21.61 12.77
C ILE A 180 -1.22 21.90 13.70
N ARG A 181 0.00 21.92 13.14
CA ARG A 181 1.23 22.11 13.92
C ARG A 181 1.48 23.57 14.31
N ALA A 182 0.89 24.52 13.60
CA ALA A 182 1.01 25.95 13.86
C ALA A 182 -0.35 26.67 13.68
N PRO A 183 -1.29 26.49 14.62
CA PRO A 183 -2.62 27.10 14.54
C PRO A 183 -2.60 28.64 14.62
N ASN A 184 -1.57 29.23 15.24
CA ASN A 184 -1.44 30.68 15.43
C ASN A 184 -0.59 31.38 14.36
N ASP A 185 -0.32 30.71 13.23
CA ASP A 185 0.43 31.33 12.13
C ASP A 185 -0.33 32.51 11.53
N GLN A 186 0.36 33.57 11.10
CA GLN A 186 -0.26 34.74 10.47
C GLN A 186 -0.29 34.63 8.94
N PHE A 187 0.52 33.74 8.37
CA PHE A 187 0.71 33.60 6.92
C PHE A 187 -0.11 32.46 6.30
N HIS A 188 -0.95 31.79 7.09
CA HIS A 188 -1.68 30.62 6.64
C HIS A 188 -2.85 30.97 5.70
N HIS A 189 -3.04 30.14 4.68
CA HIS A 189 -4.24 30.22 3.83
C HIS A 189 -5.44 29.65 4.57
N PRO A 190 -6.66 30.22 4.43
CA PRO A 190 -7.82 29.62 5.05
C PRO A 190 -8.02 28.18 4.57
N VAL A 191 -8.35 27.27 5.49
CA VAL A 191 -8.44 25.84 5.19
C VAL A 191 -9.56 25.52 4.19
N SER A 192 -10.56 26.41 4.08
CA SER A 192 -11.59 26.38 3.03
C SER A 192 -10.99 26.56 1.63
N GLU A 193 -10.04 27.48 1.46
CA GLU A 193 -9.33 27.70 0.19
C GLU A 193 -8.48 26.46 -0.17
N LEU A 194 -7.84 25.82 0.82
CA LEU A 194 -7.13 24.56 0.58
C LEU A 194 -8.07 23.48 0.07
N LEU A 195 -9.25 23.31 0.67
CA LEU A 195 -10.25 22.36 0.15
C LEU A 195 -10.73 22.71 -1.26
N GLU A 196 -10.98 23.98 -1.56
CA GLU A 196 -11.35 24.39 -2.91
C GLU A 196 -10.24 24.07 -3.92
N ILE A 197 -8.97 24.30 -3.57
CA ILE A 197 -7.82 23.94 -4.40
C ILE A 197 -7.76 22.42 -4.63
N THR A 198 -7.99 21.59 -3.60
CA THR A 198 -8.02 20.11 -3.78
C THR A 198 -9.08 19.69 -4.80
N LEU A 199 -10.26 20.30 -4.74
CA LEU A 199 -11.39 19.98 -5.61
C LEU A 199 -11.15 20.49 -7.03
N ASN A 200 -10.62 21.70 -7.18
CA ASN A 200 -10.29 22.30 -8.48
C ASN A 200 -9.21 21.50 -9.22
N LYS A 201 -8.20 21.01 -8.50
CA LYS A 201 -7.13 20.17 -9.04
C LYS A 201 -7.50 18.69 -9.14
N LYS A 202 -8.72 18.30 -8.75
CA LYS A 202 -9.25 16.92 -8.77
C LYS A 202 -8.37 15.91 -8.02
N LEU A 203 -7.77 16.34 -6.91
CA LEU A 203 -6.98 15.46 -6.05
C LEU A 203 -7.92 14.63 -5.16
N SER A 204 -7.66 13.33 -5.04
CA SER A 204 -8.48 12.48 -4.19
C SER A 204 -8.19 12.72 -2.71
N VAL A 205 -9.21 12.99 -1.92
CA VAL A 205 -9.12 13.14 -0.46
C VAL A 205 -8.60 11.84 0.20
N THR A 206 -8.90 10.67 -0.39
CA THR A 206 -8.37 9.38 0.08
C THR A 206 -6.86 9.30 -0.05
N ASP A 207 -6.30 9.89 -1.10
CA ASP A 207 -4.86 9.82 -1.40
C ASP A 207 -4.09 10.80 -0.52
N ILE A 208 -4.72 11.93 -0.15
CA ILE A 208 -4.20 12.87 0.83
C ILE A 208 -4.08 12.20 2.21
N LEU A 209 -5.14 11.50 2.64
CA LEU A 209 -5.13 10.73 3.90
C LEU A 209 -4.20 9.50 3.82
N GLY A 210 -3.97 8.95 2.62
CA GLY A 210 -3.02 7.89 2.34
C GLY A 210 -1.55 8.32 2.28
N SER A 211 -1.26 9.61 2.43
CA SER A 211 0.09 10.15 2.26
C SER A 211 1.08 9.60 3.30
N PRO A 212 2.31 9.22 2.89
CA PRO A 212 3.36 8.73 3.81
C PRO A 212 3.86 9.79 4.80
N VAL A 213 3.48 11.04 4.61
CA VAL A 213 3.83 12.16 5.51
C VAL A 213 3.09 12.04 6.85
N LEU A 214 1.91 11.42 6.86
CA LEU A 214 1.10 11.21 8.06
C LEU A 214 1.55 9.93 8.78
N VAL A 215 2.73 10.01 9.41
CA VAL A 215 3.35 8.86 10.10
C VAL A 215 2.68 8.54 11.43
N SER A 216 2.14 9.56 12.12
CA SER A 216 1.47 9.42 13.41
C SER A 216 -0.04 9.30 13.23
N ASP A 217 -0.66 8.35 13.93
CA ASP A 217 -2.13 8.22 13.98
C ASP A 217 -2.81 9.50 14.48
N VAL A 218 -2.12 10.24 15.37
CA VAL A 218 -2.59 11.52 15.90
C VAL A 218 -2.65 12.57 14.79
N ASP A 219 -1.61 12.65 13.96
CA ASP A 219 -1.54 13.62 12.85
C ASP A 219 -2.60 13.27 11.79
N HIS A 220 -2.81 11.98 11.52
CA HIS A 220 -3.82 11.53 10.57
C HIS A 220 -5.24 11.86 11.03
N GLU A 221 -5.58 11.57 12.29
CA GLU A 221 -6.91 11.90 12.84
C GLU A 221 -7.12 13.41 12.94
N ALA A 222 -6.08 14.18 13.27
CA ALA A 222 -6.16 15.63 13.31
C ALA A 222 -6.40 16.24 11.91
N VAL A 223 -5.67 15.80 10.88
CA VAL A 223 -5.89 16.22 9.47
C VAL A 223 -7.29 15.87 9.03
N ARG A 224 -7.75 14.68 9.39
CA ARG A 224 -9.10 14.23 9.06
C ARG A 224 -10.18 15.07 9.72
N GLN A 225 -10.05 15.36 11.02
CA GLN A 225 -11.01 16.22 11.73
C GLN A 225 -11.05 17.62 11.14
N LEU A 226 -9.89 18.16 10.76
CA LEU A 226 -9.79 19.45 10.11
C LEU A 226 -10.51 19.47 8.75
N ILE A 227 -10.26 18.47 7.89
CA ILE A 227 -10.95 18.33 6.59
C ILE A 227 -12.47 18.16 6.79
N ARG A 228 -12.89 17.42 7.83
CA ARG A 228 -14.31 17.24 8.12
C ARG A 228 -14.98 18.54 8.55
N GLN A 229 -14.39 19.27 9.50
CA GLN A 229 -14.93 20.55 9.99
C GLN A 229 -15.09 21.53 8.84
N THR A 230 -14.07 21.62 7.99
CA THR A 230 -14.06 22.54 6.85
C THR A 230 -15.01 22.10 5.73
N ALA A 231 -15.20 20.79 5.52
CA ALA A 231 -16.24 20.27 4.62
C ALA A 231 -17.67 20.54 5.13
N GLU A 232 -17.88 20.52 6.45
CA GLU A 232 -19.14 20.91 7.09
C GLU A 232 -19.42 22.42 6.89
N GLU A 233 -18.41 23.27 7.06
CA GLU A 233 -18.51 24.73 6.84
C GLU A 233 -18.80 25.09 5.38
N VAL A 234 -18.13 24.44 4.43
CA VAL A 234 -18.30 24.67 2.97
C VAL A 234 -19.50 23.88 2.41
N GLN A 235 -20.23 23.13 3.25
CA GLN A 235 -21.41 22.35 2.90
C GLN A 235 -21.20 21.32 1.76
N ARG A 236 -20.02 20.68 1.69
CA ARG A 236 -19.70 19.68 0.65
C ARG A 236 -19.99 18.26 1.15
N GLN A 237 -21.20 17.78 0.86
CA GLN A 237 -21.67 16.45 1.26
C GLN A 237 -20.84 15.32 0.62
N ASP A 238 -20.37 15.50 -0.61
CA ASP A 238 -19.56 14.51 -1.34
C ASP A 238 -18.29 14.09 -0.56
N VAL A 239 -17.59 15.06 0.03
CA VAL A 239 -16.37 14.81 0.82
C VAL A 239 -16.71 14.12 2.13
N LEU A 240 -17.82 14.48 2.76
CA LEU A 240 -18.27 13.85 4.00
C LEU A 240 -18.69 12.39 3.79
N GLU A 241 -19.33 12.07 2.66
CA GLU A 241 -19.64 10.69 2.30
C GLU A 241 -18.37 9.87 2.01
N LEU A 242 -17.39 10.46 1.30
CA LEU A 242 -16.09 9.82 1.08
C LEU A 242 -15.37 9.53 2.38
N LEU A 243 -15.33 10.48 3.32
CA LEU A 243 -14.71 10.27 4.64
C LEU A 243 -15.41 9.16 5.45
N LYS A 244 -16.75 9.08 5.40
CA LYS A 244 -17.51 8.00 6.03
C LYS A 244 -17.25 6.64 5.38
N SER A 245 -17.11 6.61 4.05
CA SER A 245 -16.79 5.37 3.34
C SER A 245 -15.38 4.90 3.70
N TYR A 246 -14.43 5.83 3.82
CA TYR A 246 -13.06 5.53 4.19
C TYR A 246 -12.98 4.86 5.57
N ASP A 247 -13.79 5.28 6.55
CA ASP A 247 -13.89 4.61 7.87
C ASP A 247 -14.19 3.11 7.80
N GLN A 248 -15.01 2.72 6.84
CA GLN A 248 -15.40 1.32 6.69
C GLN A 248 -14.25 0.47 6.12
N PHE A 249 -13.23 1.12 5.55
CA PHE A 249 -12.11 0.50 4.84
C PHE A 249 -10.74 0.78 5.47
N VAL A 250 -10.63 1.36 6.68
CA VAL A 250 -9.34 1.45 7.38
C VAL A 250 -9.12 0.20 8.25
N PRO A 251 -8.40 -0.84 7.78
CA PRO A 251 -7.71 -1.71 8.70
C PRO A 251 -6.56 -0.91 9.32
N ILE A 252 -6.53 -0.88 10.65
CA ILE A 252 -5.42 -0.53 11.53
C ILE A 252 -4.10 -0.33 10.76
N ARG A 253 -3.71 0.92 10.52
CA ARG A 253 -2.45 1.29 9.88
C ARG A 253 -1.32 1.18 10.91
N GLY A 254 -0.88 -0.04 11.19
CA GLY A 254 0.42 -0.24 11.81
C GLY A 254 1.55 0.21 10.85
N PRO A 255 2.74 0.53 11.37
CA PRO A 255 3.93 0.75 10.53
C PRO A 255 4.09 -0.45 9.59
N ALA A 256 4.55 -0.20 8.37
CA ALA A 256 4.61 -1.13 7.23
C ALA A 256 5.45 -2.42 7.44
N THR A 257 5.76 -2.80 8.67
CA THR A 257 6.36 -4.08 9.09
C THR A 257 5.37 -4.97 9.87
N GLY A 258 4.22 -4.46 10.31
CA GLY A 258 3.17 -5.27 10.93
C GLY A 258 2.27 -5.87 9.86
N ARG A 259 2.49 -7.14 9.53
CA ARG A 259 1.54 -7.97 8.76
C ARG A 259 0.12 -7.65 9.21
N THR A 260 -0.74 -7.37 8.24
CA THR A 260 -2.20 -7.34 8.42
C THR A 260 -2.59 -8.44 9.39
N SER A 261 -3.22 -8.07 10.52
CA SER A 261 -3.93 -9.04 11.34
C SER A 261 -5.15 -9.48 10.53
N ILE A 262 -4.89 -10.30 9.52
CA ILE A 262 -5.90 -11.17 8.95
C ILE A 262 -6.37 -11.96 10.15
N VAL A 263 -7.56 -11.65 10.66
CA VAL A 263 -8.26 -12.51 11.60
C VAL A 263 -8.59 -13.76 10.79
N VAL A 264 -7.62 -14.67 10.74
CA VAL A 264 -7.82 -16.00 10.18
C VAL A 264 -8.81 -16.66 11.14
N PRO A 265 -10.03 -17.00 10.70
CA PRO A 265 -10.94 -17.76 11.56
C PRO A 265 -10.21 -19.03 12.01
N GLU A 266 -10.20 -19.29 13.32
CA GLU A 266 -9.51 -20.44 13.91
C GLU A 266 -9.98 -21.73 13.23
N ALA A 267 -9.13 -22.28 12.36
CA ALA A 267 -9.40 -23.53 11.68
C ALA A 267 -9.25 -24.66 12.70
N GLN A 268 -10.36 -25.25 13.12
CA GLN A 268 -10.31 -26.47 13.94
C GLN A 268 -9.80 -27.63 13.08
N PRO A 269 -8.73 -28.33 13.49
CA PRO A 269 -8.18 -29.42 12.70
C PRO A 269 -9.20 -30.56 12.60
N VAL A 270 -9.27 -31.18 11.42
CA VAL A 270 -10.11 -32.35 11.18
C VAL A 270 -9.61 -33.50 12.06
N GLN A 271 -10.40 -33.85 13.07
CA GLN A 271 -10.14 -35.00 13.95
C GLN A 271 -10.64 -36.27 13.25
N VAL A 272 -9.77 -37.28 13.16
CA VAL A 272 -10.16 -38.59 12.64
C VAL A 272 -10.45 -39.50 13.83
N SER A 273 -11.73 -39.82 14.03
CA SER A 273 -12.14 -40.80 15.04
C SER A 273 -11.77 -42.20 14.58
N ARG A 274 -10.93 -42.90 15.34
CA ARG A 274 -10.71 -44.34 15.16
C ARG A 274 -11.43 -45.10 16.28
N PRO A 275 -12.21 -46.15 15.98
CA PRO A 275 -12.76 -47.01 17.02
C PRO A 275 -11.64 -47.88 17.59
N GLY A 276 -11.37 -47.74 18.89
CA GLY A 276 -10.47 -48.64 19.62
C GLY A 276 -11.13 -50.02 19.87
N PRO A 277 -10.34 -51.05 20.19
CA PRO A 277 -10.84 -52.42 20.43
C PRO A 277 -11.79 -52.55 21.63
N ASP A 278 -11.84 -51.55 22.53
CA ASP A 278 -12.69 -51.56 23.73
C ASP A 278 -13.90 -50.58 23.64
N GLY A 279 -14.26 -50.12 22.45
CA GLY A 279 -15.42 -49.24 22.25
C GLY A 279 -15.22 -47.78 22.67
N THR A 280 -14.00 -47.39 23.04
CA THR A 280 -13.61 -45.98 23.22
C THR A 280 -13.15 -45.39 21.89
N VAL A 281 -13.71 -44.23 21.54
CA VAL A 281 -13.28 -43.47 20.34
C VAL A 281 -12.01 -42.72 20.71
N THR A 282 -10.87 -43.11 20.14
CA THR A 282 -9.64 -42.32 20.28
C THR A 282 -9.63 -41.25 19.19
N THR A 283 -9.50 -40.01 19.64
CA THR A 283 -9.51 -38.82 18.79
C THR A 283 -8.09 -38.47 18.41
N ASP A 284 -7.52 -39.20 17.44
CA ASP A 284 -6.14 -38.99 17.02
C ASP A 284 -6.07 -37.99 15.86
N LEU A 285 -5.26 -36.94 16.05
CA LEU A 285 -4.89 -36.03 14.97
C LEU A 285 -3.99 -36.78 13.98
N PRO A 286 -4.22 -36.70 12.66
CA PRO A 286 -3.35 -37.34 11.69
C PRO A 286 -1.92 -36.77 11.80
N TYR A 287 -0.92 -37.64 11.68
CA TYR A 287 0.51 -37.36 11.93
C TYR A 287 1.03 -36.08 11.23
N ASN A 288 0.60 -35.83 9.99
CA ASN A 288 0.99 -34.64 9.23
C ASN A 288 0.50 -33.34 9.88
N LEU A 289 -0.67 -33.33 10.53
CA LEU A 289 -1.20 -32.16 11.21
C LEU A 289 -0.59 -31.95 12.60
N GLN A 290 -0.20 -33.03 13.28
CA GLN A 290 0.52 -32.92 14.56
C GLN A 290 1.89 -32.26 14.36
N SER A 291 2.64 -32.72 13.35
CA SER A 291 3.97 -32.17 13.01
C SER A 291 3.89 -30.70 12.57
N LEU A 292 2.86 -30.34 11.80
CA LEU A 292 2.62 -28.95 11.40
C LEU A 292 2.26 -28.07 12.60
N ARG A 293 1.44 -28.57 13.53
CA ARG A 293 1.04 -27.82 14.72
C ARG A 293 2.22 -27.50 15.63
N THR A 294 3.04 -28.50 15.97
CA THR A 294 4.20 -28.30 16.84
C THR A 294 5.18 -27.29 16.25
N ASN A 295 5.37 -27.32 14.92
CA ASN A 295 6.33 -26.45 14.25
C ASN A 295 5.80 -25.02 14.02
N LEU A 296 4.49 -24.85 13.88
CA LEU A 296 3.89 -23.51 13.81
C LEU A 296 3.83 -22.85 15.19
N GLU A 297 3.58 -23.62 16.26
CA GLU A 297 3.63 -23.13 17.64
C GLU A 297 5.05 -22.64 18.00
N THR A 298 6.11 -23.35 17.59
CA THR A 298 7.49 -22.91 17.82
C THR A 298 7.84 -21.62 17.06
N VAL A 299 7.50 -21.54 15.77
CA VAL A 299 7.74 -20.34 14.95
C VAL A 299 6.94 -19.12 15.43
N GLN A 300 5.73 -19.33 15.97
CA GLN A 300 4.92 -18.26 16.55
C GLN A 300 5.48 -17.76 17.89
N SER A 301 6.11 -18.64 18.67
CA SER A 301 6.72 -18.29 19.96
C SER A 301 8.05 -17.53 19.85
N SER A 302 8.66 -17.50 18.66
CA SER A 302 9.95 -16.85 18.45
C SER A 302 9.83 -15.32 18.33
N PRO A 303 10.66 -14.56 19.07
CA PRO A 303 10.58 -13.10 19.10
C PRO A 303 10.84 -12.48 17.71
N GLU A 304 10.05 -11.47 17.36
CA GLU A 304 10.03 -10.82 16.04
C GLU A 304 11.34 -10.13 15.62
N ALA A 305 12.29 -9.96 16.54
CA ALA A 305 13.44 -9.08 16.38
C ALA A 305 14.60 -9.64 15.52
N ALA A 306 14.55 -10.90 15.08
CA ALA A 306 15.59 -11.46 14.22
C ALA A 306 14.98 -12.27 13.07
N VAL A 307 14.82 -11.63 11.91
CA VAL A 307 14.44 -12.28 10.64
C VAL A 307 15.30 -13.53 10.37
N TRP A 308 16.57 -13.49 10.77
CA TRP A 308 17.49 -14.62 10.67
C TRP A 308 17.16 -15.75 11.65
N ALA A 309 16.76 -15.46 12.89
CA ALA A 309 16.37 -16.48 13.87
C ALA A 309 15.13 -17.24 13.37
N ARG A 310 14.13 -16.53 12.84
CA ARG A 310 12.94 -17.14 12.23
C ARG A 310 13.28 -17.98 11.00
N GLN A 311 14.21 -17.51 10.15
CA GLN A 311 14.67 -18.27 8.99
C GLN A 311 15.37 -19.57 9.40
N LEU A 312 16.24 -19.50 10.41
CA LEU A 312 16.94 -20.66 10.95
C LEU A 312 15.95 -21.66 11.61
N GLU A 313 14.93 -21.17 12.30
CA GLU A 313 13.86 -21.99 12.88
C GLU A 313 12.99 -22.67 11.81
N LEU A 314 12.72 -21.98 10.70
CA LEU A 314 12.04 -22.60 9.55
C LEU A 314 12.89 -23.70 8.89
N GLU A 315 14.19 -23.48 8.79
CA GLU A 315 15.11 -24.48 8.24
C GLU A 315 15.23 -25.69 9.17
N THR A 316 15.43 -25.46 10.47
CA THR A 316 15.50 -26.53 11.49
C THR A 316 14.20 -27.31 11.60
N SER A 317 13.04 -26.64 11.61
CA SER A 317 11.74 -27.32 11.60
C SER A 317 11.52 -28.15 10.35
N ALA A 318 12.02 -27.72 9.18
CA ALA A 318 11.98 -28.54 7.96
C ALA A 318 12.80 -29.83 8.14
N TYR A 319 14.02 -29.75 8.69
CA TYR A 319 14.81 -30.96 8.98
C TYR A 319 14.11 -31.87 9.98
N ASP A 320 13.53 -31.33 11.05
CA ASP A 320 12.82 -32.12 12.05
C ASP A 320 11.59 -32.84 11.47
N THR A 321 10.84 -32.20 10.57
CA THR A 321 9.73 -32.88 9.86
C THR A 321 10.21 -34.05 9.03
N THR A 322 11.36 -33.92 8.35
CA THR A 322 11.90 -35.00 7.52
C THR A 322 12.38 -36.18 8.36
N ILE A 323 13.04 -35.92 9.49
CA ILE A 323 13.49 -36.96 10.43
C ILE A 323 12.30 -37.67 11.05
N ALA A 324 11.31 -36.90 11.52
CA ALA A 324 10.12 -37.46 12.12
C ALA A 324 9.36 -38.32 11.10
N ARG A 325 9.20 -37.83 9.86
CA ARG A 325 8.57 -38.59 8.77
C ARG A 325 9.30 -39.89 8.47
N LEU A 326 10.63 -39.87 8.40
CA LEU A 326 11.42 -41.08 8.19
C LEU A 326 11.24 -42.08 9.34
N ARG A 327 11.21 -41.61 10.59
CA ARG A 327 10.93 -42.48 11.76
C ARG A 327 9.53 -43.08 11.70
N HIS A 328 8.53 -42.32 11.23
CA HIS A 328 7.18 -42.82 11.05
C HIS A 328 7.12 -43.87 9.94
N GLU A 329 7.72 -43.61 8.78
CA GLU A 329 7.81 -44.56 7.67
C GLU A 329 8.56 -45.84 8.09
N MET A 330 9.64 -45.73 8.87
CA MET A 330 10.33 -46.88 9.46
C MET A 330 9.43 -47.66 10.43
N ALA A 331 8.69 -46.98 11.32
CA ALA A 331 7.78 -47.64 12.25
C ALA A 331 6.59 -48.30 11.55
N GLU A 332 6.11 -47.75 10.43
CA GLU A 332 5.11 -48.41 9.58
C GLU A 332 5.69 -49.64 8.88
N LEU A 333 6.92 -49.54 8.37
CA LEU A 333 7.61 -50.67 7.75
C LEU A 333 7.90 -51.78 8.77
N GLU A 334 8.36 -51.46 9.98
CA GLU A 334 8.56 -52.42 11.07
C GLU A 334 7.25 -53.12 11.46
N LYS A 335 6.11 -52.40 11.47
CA LYS A 335 4.79 -53.02 11.69
C LYS A 335 4.40 -53.97 10.57
N ILE A 336 4.78 -53.68 9.33
CA ILE A 336 4.55 -54.55 8.18
C ILE A 336 5.50 -55.77 8.21
N GLU A 337 6.75 -55.59 8.65
CA GLU A 337 7.76 -56.66 8.77
C GLU A 337 7.50 -57.60 9.97
N LEU A 338 6.95 -57.10 11.07
CA LEU A 338 6.68 -57.88 12.30
C LEU A 338 5.28 -58.55 12.32
N GLY A 339 4.48 -58.43 11.27
CA GLY A 339 3.10 -58.94 11.31
C GLY A 339 2.29 -58.86 10.02
N GLY A 340 2.89 -59.18 8.87
CA GLY A 340 2.16 -59.45 7.64
C GLY A 340 1.59 -60.88 7.58
N GLU A 341 0.75 -61.27 8.54
CA GLU A 341 -0.23 -62.35 8.35
C GLU A 341 -1.57 -61.70 7.94
N TYR A 342 -2.20 -62.29 6.91
CA TYR A 342 -3.48 -61.87 6.33
C TYR A 342 -4.63 -61.73 7.34
#